data_AF-A0A162NZ53-F1
#
_entry.id   AF-A0A162NZ53-F1
#
_cell.length_a   1.000
_cell.length_b   1.000
_cell.length_c   1.000
_cell.angle_alpha   90.00
_cell.angle_beta   90.00
_cell.angle_gamma   90.00
#
_symmetry.space_group_name_H-M   'P 1'
#
loop_
_entity.id
_entity.type
_entity.pdbx_description
1 polymer ?
#
loop_
_entity_poly.entity_id
_entity_poly.type
_entity_poly.pdbx_seq_one_letter_code
_entity_poly.pdbx_strand_id
1 'polypeptide(L)' 'MGSETYMSSLIKKLNVNNDETTSDGQFSLFRVSCLEACENAPLNQIDDNYYVNFLFVIGSI' A
#
# COMPACT_ATOMS: atom_id res chain seq x y z
N MET A 1 -7.50 -13.13 -4.59
CA MET A 1 -6.72 -12.66 -3.43
C MET A 1 -5.23 -12.75 -3.76
N GLY A 2 -4.44 -11.71 -3.45
CA GLY A 2 -3.06 -11.54 -3.92
C GLY A 2 -2.27 -10.49 -3.10
N SER A 3 -2.57 -10.38 -1.81
CA SER A 3 -1.97 -9.38 -0.90
C SER A 3 -0.46 -9.54 -0.78
N GLU A 4 0.08 -10.76 -0.71
CA GLU A 4 1.52 -11.00 -0.61
C GLU A 4 2.29 -10.49 -1.84
N THR A 5 1.78 -10.82 -3.03
CA THR A 5 2.39 -10.39 -4.29
C THR A 5 2.31 -8.87 -4.45
N TYR A 6 1.18 -8.28 -4.04
CA TYR A 6 1.00 -6.84 -4.06
C TYR A 6 1.96 -6.13 -3.09
N MET A 7 2.04 -6.60 -1.83
CA MET A 7 2.97 -6.09 -0.81
C MET A 7 4.42 -6.19 -1.29
N SER A 8 4.81 -7.34 -1.86
CA SER A 8 6.16 -7.53 -2.41
C SER A 8 6.49 -6.56 -3.53
N SER A 9 5.49 -6.14 -4.31
CA SER A 9 5.66 -5.16 -5.39
C SER A 9 5.85 -3.75 -4.84
N LEU A 10 5.12 -3.38 -3.77
CA LEU A 10 5.29 -2.10 -3.07
C LEU A 10 6.66 -1.99 -2.40
N ILE A 11 7.10 -3.02 -1.67
CA ILE A 11 8.43 -3.09 -1.04
C ILE A 11 9.53 -2.82 -2.08
N LYS A 12 9.44 -3.48 -3.24
CA LYS A 12 10.41 -3.29 -4.34
C LYS A 12 10.35 -1.89 -4.96
N LYS A 13 9.15 -1.31 -5.11
CA LYS A 13 8.95 -0.02 -5.77
C LYS A 13 9.36 1.15 -4.88
N LEU A 14 9.02 1.10 -3.59
CA LEU A 14 9.31 2.15 -2.61
C LEU A 14 10.68 1.94 -1.93
N ASN A 15 11.30 0.77 -2.11
CA ASN A 15 12.58 0.40 -1.51
C ASN A 15 12.58 0.57 0.02
N VAL A 16 11.50 0.09 0.65
CA VAL A 16 11.29 0.05 2.11
C VAL A 16 10.69 -1.30 2.50
N ASN A 17 10.98 -1.77 3.71
CA ASN A 17 10.35 -2.95 4.28
C ASN A 17 8.98 -2.63 4.90
N ASN A 18 8.32 -3.65 5.43
CA ASN A 18 7.16 -3.44 6.29
C ASN A 18 7.59 -2.66 7.54
N ASP A 19 6.73 -1.74 7.99
CA ASP A 19 6.93 -0.86 9.14
C ASP A 19 8.07 0.17 8.95
N GLU A 20 8.47 0.42 7.71
CA GLU A 20 9.46 1.44 7.37
C GLU A 20 8.84 2.63 6.62
N THR A 21 9.49 3.78 6.78
CA THR A 21 9.20 5.02 6.06
C THR A 21 10.26 5.26 5.00
N THR A 22 9.85 5.73 3.83
CA THR A 22 10.77 6.10 2.75
C THR A 22 11.71 7.22 3.19
N SER A 23 12.90 7.27 2.61
CA SER A 23 13.95 8.24 3.00
C SER A 23 13.55 9.70 2.78
N ASP A 24 12.59 9.96 1.89
CA ASP A 24 12.00 11.28 1.64
C ASP A 24 10.87 11.63 2.63
N GLY A 25 10.48 10.70 3.52
CA GLY A 25 9.44 10.89 4.52
C GLY A 25 8.02 10.90 3.97
N GLN A 26 7.81 10.60 2.69
CA GLN A 26 6.49 10.75 2.05
C GLN A 26 5.59 9.53 2.26
N PHE A 27 6.15 8.32 2.36
CA PHE A 27 5.36 7.09 2.44
C PHE A 27 5.85 6.22 3.60
N SER A 28 4.90 5.69 4.37
CA SER A 28 5.16 4.66 5.37
C SER A 28 4.34 3.42 5.03
N LEU A 29 5.00 2.27 4.98
CA LEU A 29 4.37 1.02 4.54
C LEU A 29 4.01 0.15 5.74
N PHE A 30 2.72 -0.02 6.00
CA PHE A 30 2.24 -0.86 7.10
C PHE A 30 1.30 -1.95 6.58
N ARG A 31 1.59 -3.19 6.95
CA ARG A 31 0.65 -4.29 6.79
C ARG A 31 -0.38 -4.23 7.90
N VAL A 32 -1.63 -3.98 7.52
CA VAL A 32 -2.77 -4.01 8.42
C VAL A 32 -3.60 -5.28 8.21
N SER A 33 -4.43 -5.61 9.19
CA SER A 33 -5.39 -6.70 9.11
C SER A 33 -6.57 -6.36 8.20
N CYS A 34 -7.70 -7.05 8.38
CA CYS A 34 -8.93 -6.79 7.63
C CYS A 34 -9.32 -5.30 7.69
N LEU A 35 -9.63 -4.72 6.53
CA LEU A 35 -10.15 -3.36 6.35
C LEU A 35 -11.64 -3.36 5.96
N GLU A 36 -12.34 -4.46 6.23
CA GLU A 36 -13.79 -4.65 5.98
C GLU A 36 -14.25 -4.38 4.53
N ALA A 37 -13.32 -4.33 3.58
CA ALA A 37 -13.56 -4.11 2.15
C ALA A 37 -13.23 -5.37 1.33
N CYS A 38 -13.59 -6.54 1.85
CA CYS A 38 -13.28 -7.85 1.25
C CYS A 38 -13.76 -8.00 -0.20
N GLU A 39 -14.89 -7.36 -0.55
CA GLU A 39 -15.46 -7.36 -1.90
C GLU A 39 -14.53 -6.68 -2.93
N ASN A 40 -13.67 -5.77 -2.47
CA ASN A 40 -12.76 -4.98 -3.30
C ASN A 40 -11.28 -5.38 -3.14
N ALA A 41 -11.00 -6.56 -2.58
CA ALA A 41 -9.62 -7.02 -2.43
C ALA A 41 -8.93 -7.29 -3.79
N PRO A 42 -7.64 -6.96 -3.97
CA PRO A 42 -6.72 -6.31 -3.03
C PRO A 42 -6.93 -4.79 -2.95
N LEU A 43 -6.88 -4.25 -1.73
CA LEU A 43 -7.05 -2.83 -1.46
C LEU A 43 -5.87 -2.27 -0.66
N ASN A 44 -5.66 -0.97 -0.75
CA ASN A 44 -4.76 -0.23 0.11
C ASN A 44 -5.50 0.96 0.69
N GLN A 45 -5.11 1.35 1.88
CA GLN A 45 -5.52 2.61 2.47
C GLN A 45 -4.33 3.56 2.39
N ILE A 46 -4.57 4.75 1.85
CA ILE A 46 -3.61 5.87 1.88
C ILE A 46 -4.35 7.00 2.58
N ASP A 47 -3.80 7.43 3.71
CA ASP A 47 -4.46 8.32 4.66
C ASP A 47 -5.88 7.81 5.02
N ASP A 48 -6.91 8.62 4.82
CA ASP A 48 -8.31 8.27 5.13
C ASP A 48 -9.06 7.62 3.95
N ASN A 49 -8.36 7.36 2.82
CA ASN A 49 -8.99 6.94 1.57
C ASN A 49 -8.61 5.51 1.19
N TYR A 50 -9.61 4.75 0.73
CA TYR A 50 -9.43 3.41 0.19
C TYR A 50 -9.16 3.45 -1.31
N TYR A 51 -8.01 2.93 -1.72
CA TYR A 51 -7.60 2.80 -3.11
C TYR A 51 -7.65 1.32 -3.51
N VAL A 52 -8.57 1.02 -4.41
CA VAL A 52 -8.76 -0.31 -4.99
C VAL A 52 -8.03 -0.36 -6.33
N ASN A 53 -7.10 -1.28 -6.49
CA ASN A 53 -6.46 -1.60 -7.77
C ASN A 53 -5.81 -0.42 -8.53
N PHE A 54 -5.07 0.47 -7.86
CA PHE A 54 -4.23 1.46 -8.55
C PHE A 54 -2.76 1.03 -8.55
N LEU A 55 -2.29 0.61 -9.73
CA LEU A 55 -0.87 0.31 -10.03
C LEU A 55 0.01 1.57 -10.12
N PHE A 56 -0.58 2.76 -9.95
CA PHE A 56 0.14 4.03 -9.97
C PHE A 56 -0.32 4.88 -8.79
N VAL A 57 0.36 4.74 -7.64
CA VAL A 57 0.55 5.90 -6.75
C VAL A 57 1.54 6.81 -7.48
N ILE A 58 1.02 7.58 -8.43
CA ILE A 58 1.64 8.83 -8.86
C ILE A 58 1.31 9.81 -7.74
N GLY A 59 2.36 10.42 -7.20
CA GLY A 59 2.29 11.25 -6.00
C GLY A 59 1.12 12.21 -6.02
N SER A 60 0.46 12.34 -4.88
CA SER A 60 -0.38 13.50 -4.62
C SER A 60 0.53 14.71 -4.57
N ILE A 61 0.40 15.56 -5.58
CA ILE A 61 0.52 17.02 -5.41
C ILE A 61 -0.87 17.51 -5.01
#